data_AF-A0A024TKC4-F1
#
_entry.id   AF-A0A024TKC4-F1
#
_cell.length_a   1.000
_cell.length_b   1.000
_cell.length_c   1.000
_cell.angle_alpha   90.00
_cell.angle_beta   90.00
_cell.angle_gamma   90.00
#
_symmetry.space_group_name_H-M   'P 1'
#
loop_
_entity.id
_entity.type
_entity.pdbx_description
1 polymer ?
#
loop_
_entity_poly.entity_id
_entity_poly.type
_entity_poly.pdbx_seq_one_letter_code
_entity_poly.pdbx_strand_id
1 'polypeptide(L)'
;MPPTRVVQVFECPTISSGRREAVPRTKKSQGEELSRNQQVDEQFKKAVDDVRGFNMKNATGKDKKKKELERVVALGGKAPKSTKMPYNIMMAIEKKGAQRLEKRVIEEKASGVVHGKKLQAKVSRRPKSDAGTQATKGRFKNGVLFVSKKDR
;
A
#
# COMPACT_ATOMS: atom_id res chain seq x y z
N MET A 1 -60.27 -23.26 27.30
CA MET A 1 -58.79 -23.18 27.40
C MET A 1 -58.22 -22.97 26.00
N PRO A 2 -57.34 -22.00 25.75
CA PRO A 2 -56.70 -21.85 24.44
C PRO A 2 -55.53 -22.84 24.29
N PRO A 3 -55.22 -23.32 23.06
CA PRO A 3 -54.14 -24.26 22.84
C PRO A 3 -52.76 -23.58 22.95
N THR A 4 -51.81 -24.28 23.57
CA THR A 4 -50.43 -23.80 23.76
C THR A 4 -49.68 -23.77 22.42
N ARG A 5 -48.97 -22.67 22.15
CA ARG A 5 -48.07 -22.56 20.99
C ARG A 5 -46.75 -23.23 21.33
N VAL A 6 -46.39 -24.27 20.57
CA VAL A 6 -45.06 -24.90 20.65
C VAL A 6 -44.08 -24.03 19.86
N VAL A 7 -43.14 -23.41 20.57
CA VAL A 7 -42.03 -22.66 19.95
C VAL A 7 -40.89 -23.64 19.73
N GLN A 8 -40.60 -23.95 18.46
CA GLN A 8 -39.38 -24.68 18.10
C GLN A 8 -38.22 -23.69 18.05
N VAL A 9 -37.31 -23.81 19.01
CA VAL A 9 -36.04 -23.10 19.00
C VAL A 9 -35.08 -23.88 18.11
N PHE A 10 -34.67 -23.29 16.99
CA PHE A 10 -33.60 -23.83 16.18
C PHE A 10 -32.26 -23.39 16.78
N GLU A 11 -31.44 -24.36 17.20
CA GLU A 11 -30.05 -24.10 17.54
C GLU A 11 -29.24 -23.84 16.26
N CYS A 12 -28.63 -22.67 16.19
CA CYS A 12 -27.68 -22.35 15.13
C CYS A 12 -26.43 -23.23 15.27
N PRO A 13 -26.00 -23.97 14.24
CA PRO A 13 -24.74 -24.71 14.31
C PRO A 13 -23.60 -23.71 14.40
N THR A 14 -22.88 -23.73 15.53
CA THR A 14 -21.61 -23.03 15.67
C THR A 14 -20.58 -23.75 14.81
N ILE A 15 -20.45 -23.32 13.55
CA ILE A 15 -19.29 -23.67 12.74
C ILE A 15 -18.12 -22.99 13.44
N SER A 16 -17.35 -23.77 14.20
CA SER A 16 -16.05 -23.34 14.70
C SER A 16 -15.24 -22.96 13.47
N SER A 17 -15.08 -21.65 13.26
CA SER A 17 -14.24 -21.13 12.19
C SER A 17 -12.84 -21.68 12.45
N GLY A 18 -12.48 -22.70 11.67
CA GLY A 18 -11.22 -23.40 11.78
C GLY A 18 -10.09 -22.39 11.80
N ARG A 19 -9.52 -22.17 12.98
CA ARG A 19 -8.25 -21.48 13.14
C ARG A 19 -7.24 -22.39 12.44
N ARG A 20 -6.92 -22.11 11.17
CA ARG A 20 -5.79 -22.76 10.51
C ARG A 20 -4.59 -22.55 11.42
N GLU A 21 -4.12 -23.63 12.04
CA GLU A 21 -2.85 -23.58 12.76
C GLU A 21 -1.80 -23.13 11.76
N ALA A 22 -1.16 -22.01 12.09
CA ALA A 22 -0.08 -21.49 11.28
C ALA A 22 1.05 -22.50 11.34
N VAL A 23 1.30 -23.19 10.22
CA VAL A 23 2.47 -24.04 10.04
C VAL A 23 3.70 -23.27 10.53
N PRO A 24 4.51 -23.82 11.45
CA PRO A 24 5.69 -23.14 11.93
C PRO A 24 6.60 -22.86 10.73
N ARG A 25 6.86 -21.57 10.46
CA ARG A 25 7.89 -21.17 9.50
C ARG A 25 9.20 -21.75 9.99
N THR A 26 9.65 -22.83 9.38
CA THR A 26 11.02 -23.33 9.54
C THR A 26 11.94 -22.18 9.20
N LYS A 27 12.62 -21.63 10.22
CA LYS A 27 13.73 -20.71 10.02
C LYS A 27 14.77 -21.47 9.22
N LYS A 28 14.88 -21.19 7.93
CA LYS A 28 16.06 -21.57 7.15
C LYS A 28 17.25 -20.89 7.80
N SER A 29 17.96 -21.64 8.64
CA SER A 29 19.32 -21.33 9.06
C SER A 29 20.19 -21.42 7.81
N GLN A 30 20.47 -20.30 7.17
CA GLN A 30 21.42 -20.27 6.06
C GLN A 30 22.77 -19.80 6.59
N GLY A 31 23.57 -20.79 6.99
CA GLY A 31 25.00 -20.79 6.70
C GLY A 31 25.22 -21.48 5.35
N GLU A 32 24.45 -21.09 4.31
CA GLU A 32 24.79 -21.48 2.94
C GLU A 32 25.94 -20.58 2.51
N GLU A 33 27.11 -21.16 2.23
CA GLU A 33 28.23 -20.42 1.65
C GLU A 33 27.78 -19.85 0.30
N LEU A 34 27.43 -18.57 0.31
CA LEU A 34 27.04 -17.84 -0.88
C LEU A 34 28.17 -17.92 -1.89
N SER A 35 27.83 -18.20 -3.14
CA SER A 35 28.79 -18.18 -4.24
C SER A 35 29.53 -16.83 -4.26
N ARG A 36 30.79 -16.80 -4.69
CA ARG A 36 31.60 -15.57 -4.78
C ARG A 36 30.83 -14.40 -5.43
N ASN A 37 30.04 -14.68 -6.46
CA ASN A 37 29.21 -13.66 -7.13
C ASN A 37 28.09 -13.13 -6.22
N GLN A 38 27.43 -14.00 -5.46
CA GLN A 38 26.41 -13.62 -4.48
C GLN A 38 27.00 -12.80 -3.33
N GLN A 39 28.20 -13.14 -2.87
CA GLN A 39 28.92 -12.35 -1.85
C GLN A 39 29.23 -10.94 -2.35
N VAL A 40 29.69 -10.80 -3.60
CA VAL A 40 29.94 -9.49 -4.21
C VAL A 40 28.66 -8.67 -4.34
N ASP A 41 27.56 -9.29 -4.78
CA ASP A 41 26.25 -8.63 -4.87
C ASP A 41 25.76 -8.15 -3.49
N GLU A 42 25.97 -8.95 -2.45
CA GLU A 42 25.62 -8.56 -1.08
C GLU A 42 26.49 -7.44 -0.54
N GLN A 43 27.80 -7.49 -0.78
CA GLN A 43 28.72 -6.40 -0.41
C GLN A 43 28.33 -5.11 -1.12
N PHE A 44 27.97 -5.17 -2.40
CA PHE A 44 27.53 -4.02 -3.16
C PHE A 44 26.20 -3.45 -2.63
N LYS A 45 25.23 -4.31 -2.30
CA LYS A 45 23.97 -3.88 -1.66
C LYS A 45 24.23 -3.19 -0.33
N LYS A 46 25.07 -3.77 0.53
CA LYS A 46 25.47 -3.19 1.81
C LYS A 46 26.12 -1.82 1.63
N ALA A 47 27.04 -1.68 0.68
CA ALA A 47 27.69 -0.40 0.38
C ALA A 47 26.69 0.67 -0.10
N VAL A 48 25.75 0.31 -0.99
CA VAL A 48 24.70 1.25 -1.45
C VAL A 48 23.79 1.67 -0.30
N ASP A 49 23.39 0.74 0.56
CA ASP A 49 22.59 1.03 1.75
C ASP A 49 23.36 1.91 2.75
N ASP A 50 24.66 1.68 2.93
CA ASP A 50 25.54 2.52 3.74
C ASP A 50 25.67 3.93 3.20
N VAL A 51 25.79 4.11 1.87
CA VAL A 51 25.81 5.43 1.23
C VAL A 51 24.46 6.13 1.41
N ARG A 52 23.33 5.41 1.24
CA ARG A 52 21.99 5.93 1.55
C ARG A 52 21.88 6.35 3.01
N GLY A 53 22.45 5.56 3.91
CA GLY A 53 22.48 5.76 5.35
C GLY A 53 23.57 6.71 5.85
N PHE A 54 24.49 7.17 4.99
CA PHE A 54 25.62 8.02 5.39
C PHE A 54 25.13 9.32 6.04
N ASN A 55 24.09 9.91 5.44
CA ASN A 55 23.42 11.09 6.00
C ASN A 55 22.72 10.82 7.34
N MET A 56 22.50 9.56 7.74
CA MET A 56 21.94 9.22 9.07
C MET A 56 23.02 9.22 10.15
N LYS A 57 24.24 8.74 9.84
CA LYS A 57 25.35 8.66 10.80
C LYS A 57 25.77 10.06 11.29
N ASN A 58 25.69 11.07 10.42
CA ASN A 58 26.02 12.47 10.74
C ASN A 58 24.81 13.31 11.18
N ALA A 59 23.59 12.75 11.15
CA ALA A 59 22.40 13.50 11.56
C ALA A 59 22.31 13.56 13.09
N THR A 60 22.15 14.77 13.64
CA THR A 60 22.01 14.99 15.09
C THR A 60 20.59 15.42 15.45
N GLY A 61 20.18 15.12 16.69
CA GLY A 61 18.95 15.62 17.29
C GLY A 61 17.65 15.27 16.54
N LYS A 62 16.98 16.30 15.99
CA LYS A 62 15.64 16.18 15.39
C LYS A 62 15.65 15.38 14.09
N ASP A 63 16.69 15.51 13.27
CA ASP A 63 16.73 14.86 11.97
C ASP A 63 17.04 13.37 12.09
N LYS A 64 17.84 12.97 13.10
CA LYS A 64 18.04 11.57 13.44
C LYS A 64 16.72 10.87 13.76
N LYS A 65 15.90 11.48 14.63
CA LYS A 65 14.58 10.96 15.02
C LYS A 65 13.64 10.80 13.83
N LYS A 66 13.62 11.75 12.89
CA LYS A 66 12.79 11.66 11.68
C LYS A 66 13.18 10.47 10.81
N LYS A 67 14.48 10.28 10.55
CA LYS A 67 14.97 9.18 9.73
C LYS A 67 14.80 7.82 10.40
N GLU A 68 14.93 7.76 11.73
CA GLU A 68 14.60 6.55 12.50
C GLU A 68 13.11 6.19 12.38
N LEU A 69 12.21 7.16 12.47
CA LEU A 69 10.78 6.93 12.25
C LEU A 69 10.48 6.46 10.83
N GLU A 70 11.10 7.06 9.81
CA GLU A 70 10.98 6.61 8.42
C GLU A 70 11.44 5.15 8.26
N ARG A 71 12.53 4.75 8.93
CA ARG A 71 13.01 3.37 8.95
C ARG A 71 12.03 2.42 9.62
N VAL A 72 11.45 2.82 10.77
CA VAL A 72 10.41 2.04 11.45
C VAL A 72 9.22 1.80 10.54
N VAL A 73 8.77 2.83 9.82
CA VAL A 73 7.66 2.70 8.85
C VAL A 73 8.04 1.80 7.67
N ALA A 74 9.26 1.92 7.13
CA ALA A 74 9.74 1.07 6.05
C ALA A 74 9.80 -0.42 6.43
N LEU A 75 10.04 -0.72 7.71
CA LEU A 75 10.04 -2.09 8.26
C LEU A 75 8.62 -2.62 8.59
N GLY A 76 7.57 -1.88 8.24
CA GLY A 76 6.18 -2.26 8.50
C GLY A 76 5.60 -1.73 9.81
N GLY A 77 6.33 -0.84 10.49
CA GLY A 77 5.80 -0.11 11.64
C GLY A 77 4.71 0.88 11.23
N LYS A 78 3.85 1.23 12.19
CA LYS A 78 2.79 2.22 11.98
C LYS A 78 3.39 3.62 11.82
N ALA A 79 2.91 4.37 10.83
CA ALA A 79 3.30 5.76 10.63
C ALA A 79 2.87 6.65 11.83
N PRO A 80 3.69 7.65 12.20
CA PRO A 80 3.33 8.59 13.24
C PRO A 80 2.07 9.37 12.85
N LYS A 81 1.20 9.61 13.84
CA LYS A 81 -0.03 10.37 13.63
C LYS A 81 0.33 11.82 13.30
N SER A 82 -0.32 12.39 12.28
CA SER A 82 -0.18 13.81 11.97
C SER A 82 -0.77 14.68 13.09
N THR A 83 -0.17 15.84 13.33
CA THR A 83 -0.69 16.84 14.27
C THR A 83 -2.06 17.30 13.81
N LYS A 84 -3.04 17.34 14.73
CA LYS A 84 -4.37 17.87 14.44
C LYS A 84 -4.26 19.37 14.14
N MET A 85 -4.72 19.78 12.96
CA MET A 85 -4.75 21.18 12.54
C MET A 85 -6.13 21.53 11.97
N PRO A 86 -6.56 22.79 12.04
CA PRO A 86 -7.77 23.25 11.37
C PRO A 86 -7.68 23.04 9.86
N TYR A 87 -8.83 22.73 9.24
CA TYR A 87 -8.92 22.38 7.83
C TYR A 87 -8.33 23.44 6.90
N ASN A 88 -8.68 24.71 7.11
CA ASN A 88 -8.22 25.81 6.26
C ASN A 88 -6.69 25.97 6.29
N ILE A 89 -6.08 25.78 7.47
CA ILE A 89 -4.63 25.85 7.65
C ILE A 89 -3.94 24.66 6.96
N MET A 90 -4.48 23.46 7.16
CA MET A 90 -3.99 22.24 6.51
C MET A 90 -4.01 22.38 4.98
N MET A 91 -5.14 22.81 4.41
CA MET A 91 -5.30 23.02 2.98
C MET A 91 -4.33 24.08 2.42
N ALA A 92 -4.09 25.16 3.16
CA ALA A 92 -3.13 26.19 2.75
C ALA A 92 -1.68 25.64 2.72
N ILE A 93 -1.29 24.85 3.72
CA ILE A 93 0.03 24.20 3.77
C ILE A 93 0.20 23.24 2.60
N GLU A 94 -0.80 22.40 2.33
CA GLU A 94 -0.77 21.42 1.24
C GLU A 94 -0.66 22.10 -0.13
N LYS A 95 -1.50 23.11 -0.41
CA LYS A 95 -1.45 23.87 -1.68
C LYS A 95 -0.09 24.50 -1.91
N LYS A 96 0.46 25.18 -0.90
CA LYS A 96 1.79 25.82 -1.00
C LYS A 96 2.92 24.79 -1.06
N GLY A 97 2.74 23.62 -0.46
CA GLY A 97 3.64 22.47 -0.60
C GLY A 97 3.70 21.96 -2.03
N ALA A 98 2.53 21.72 -2.64
CA ALA A 98 2.42 21.28 -4.03
C ALA A 98 3.06 22.29 -5.00
N GLN A 99 2.75 23.58 -4.86
CA GLN A 99 3.36 24.64 -5.68
C GLN A 99 4.89 24.66 -5.59
N ARG A 100 5.46 24.45 -4.40
CA ARG A 100 6.92 24.38 -4.21
C ARG A 100 7.54 23.16 -4.90
N LEU A 101 6.86 22.01 -4.85
CA LEU A 101 7.30 20.81 -5.54
C LEU A 101 7.25 20.99 -7.07
N GLU A 102 6.19 21.61 -7.59
CA GLU A 102 6.07 21.90 -9.02
C GLU A 102 7.17 22.83 -9.51
N LYS A 103 7.42 23.94 -8.78
CA LYS A 103 8.52 24.86 -9.09
C LYS A 103 9.88 24.15 -9.11
N ARG A 104 10.16 23.36 -8.08
CA ARG A 104 11.40 22.59 -7.99
C ARG A 104 11.56 21.62 -9.16
N VAL A 105 10.48 20.95 -9.58
CA VAL A 105 10.51 20.03 -10.74
C VAL A 105 10.79 20.80 -12.04
N ILE A 106 10.27 22.01 -12.20
CA ILE A 106 10.54 22.85 -13.38
C ILE A 106 12.01 23.29 -13.39
N GLU A 107 12.52 23.77 -12.26
CA GLU A 107 13.92 24.17 -12.10
C GLU A 107 14.88 23.00 -12.32
N GLU A 108 14.59 21.82 -11.77
CA GLU A 108 15.38 20.59 -11.97
C GLU A 108 15.39 20.14 -13.44
N LYS A 109 14.28 20.33 -14.16
CA LYS A 109 14.24 20.06 -15.61
C LYS A 109 15.06 21.07 -16.40
N ALA A 110 15.00 22.35 -16.02
CA ALA A 110 15.75 23.43 -16.67
C ALA A 110 17.26 23.30 -16.44
N SER A 111 17.68 22.81 -15.26
CA SER A 111 19.09 22.59 -14.94
C SER A 111 19.72 21.36 -15.62
N GLY A 112 18.92 20.55 -16.32
CA GLY A 112 19.40 19.35 -17.03
C GLY A 112 19.77 18.18 -16.12
N VAL A 113 19.46 18.24 -14.82
CA VAL A 113 19.80 17.17 -13.87
C VAL A 113 18.83 16.00 -14.01
N VAL A 114 19.33 14.85 -14.44
CA VAL A 114 18.52 13.63 -14.62
C VAL A 114 18.35 12.92 -13.28
N HIS A 115 17.10 12.72 -12.89
CA HIS A 115 16.73 11.97 -11.68
C HIS A 115 16.14 10.60 -12.06
N GLY A 116 16.32 9.61 -11.18
CA GLY A 116 15.66 8.31 -11.33
C GLY A 116 14.12 8.45 -11.37
N LYS A 117 13.47 7.65 -12.23
CA LYS A 117 12.00 7.68 -12.38
C LYS A 117 11.32 7.32 -11.06
N LYS A 118 10.58 8.26 -10.48
CA LYS A 118 9.73 7.97 -9.31
C LYS A 118 8.49 7.20 -9.77
N LEU A 119 8.26 6.02 -9.20
CA LEU A 119 7.01 5.29 -9.38
C LEU A 119 5.88 6.10 -8.75
N GLN A 120 4.94 6.57 -9.55
CA GLN A 120 3.74 7.21 -9.04
C GLN A 120 2.94 6.17 -8.26
N ALA A 121 2.67 6.44 -6.98
CA ALA A 121 1.79 5.60 -6.19
C ALA A 121 0.43 5.53 -6.91
N LYS A 122 0.04 4.33 -7.34
CA LYS A 122 -1.26 4.07 -7.99
C LYS A 122 -2.38 4.17 -6.95
N VAL A 123 -2.61 5.36 -6.41
CA VAL A 123 -3.86 5.64 -5.71
C VAL A 123 -4.94 5.68 -6.79
N SER A 124 -5.85 4.71 -6.81
CA SER A 124 -6.95 4.69 -7.78
C SER A 124 -7.85 5.89 -7.53
N ARG A 125 -7.57 7.00 -8.23
CA ARG A 125 -8.35 8.24 -8.12
C ARG A 125 -9.74 8.14 -8.72
N ARG A 126 -10.04 7.05 -9.43
CA ARG A 126 -11.38 6.81 -9.95
C ARG A 126 -12.12 5.93 -8.94
N PRO A 127 -13.25 6.39 -8.36
CA PRO A 127 -14.23 5.42 -7.89
C PRO A 127 -14.52 4.49 -9.07
N LYS A 128 -14.70 3.19 -8.82
CA LYS A 128 -15.29 2.31 -9.83
C LYS A 128 -16.55 3.04 -10.28
N SER A 129 -16.60 3.50 -11.54
CA SER A 129 -17.78 4.19 -12.03
C SER A 129 -18.96 3.29 -11.73
N ASP A 130 -20.07 3.86 -11.27
CA ASP A 130 -21.30 3.09 -11.15
C ASP A 130 -21.56 2.46 -12.51
N ALA A 131 -21.37 1.15 -12.60
CA ALA A 131 -21.50 0.42 -13.86
C ALA A 131 -22.98 0.32 -14.29
N GLY A 132 -23.88 0.94 -13.51
CA GLY A 132 -25.30 0.81 -13.62
C GLY A 132 -25.75 -0.62 -13.29
N THR A 133 -27.05 -0.82 -13.23
CA THR A 133 -27.63 -2.16 -13.18
C THR A 133 -27.65 -2.73 -14.59
N GLN A 134 -27.06 -3.90 -14.82
CA GLN A 134 -27.20 -4.58 -16.11
C GLN A 134 -28.63 -5.10 -16.26
N ALA A 135 -29.43 -4.45 -17.10
CA ALA A 135 -30.81 -4.83 -17.35
C ALA A 135 -30.95 -6.08 -18.24
N THR A 136 -29.92 -6.43 -19.02
CA THR A 136 -29.96 -7.52 -20.01
C THR A 136 -28.84 -8.53 -19.80
N LYS A 137 -29.13 -9.81 -20.08
CA LYS A 137 -28.11 -10.87 -20.13
C LYS A 137 -27.34 -10.77 -21.44
N GLY A 138 -26.13 -10.23 -21.39
CA GLY A 138 -25.26 -10.12 -22.56
C GLY A 138 -24.23 -9.00 -22.43
N ARG A 139 -23.33 -8.91 -23.41
CA ARG A 139 -22.35 -7.82 -23.46
C ARG A 139 -22.90 -6.73 -24.36
N PHE A 140 -23.35 -5.62 -23.77
CA PHE A 140 -23.76 -4.44 -24.52
C PHE A 140 -22.53 -3.58 -24.84
N LYS A 141 -22.22 -3.40 -26.12
CA LYS A 141 -21.10 -2.54 -26.57
C LYS A 141 -21.54 -1.77 -27.81
N ASN A 142 -21.34 -0.46 -27.81
CA ASN A 142 -21.63 0.44 -28.94
C ASN A 142 -23.07 0.31 -29.49
N GLY A 143 -24.08 0.17 -28.63
CA GLY A 143 -25.48 0.06 -29.06
C GLY A 143 -25.93 -1.36 -29.46
N VAL A 144 -25.04 -2.35 -29.46
CA VAL A 144 -25.35 -3.73 -29.86
C VAL A 144 -25.24 -4.66 -28.66
N LEU A 145 -26.27 -5.51 -28.46
CA LEU A 145 -26.30 -6.54 -27.44
C LEU A 145 -25.76 -7.87 -28.00
N PHE A 146 -24.59 -8.29 -27.53
CA PHE A 146 -24.04 -9.59 -27.84
C PHE A 146 -24.55 -10.63 -26.83
N VAL A 147 -25.40 -11.55 -27.30
CA VAL A 147 -25.96 -12.66 -26.51
C VAL A 147 -25.27 -13.96 -26.89
N SER A 148 -24.91 -14.79 -25.91
CA SER A 148 -24.27 -16.09 -26.16
C SER A 148 -25.32 -17.12 -26.61
N LYS A 149 -24.93 -18.15 -27.37
CA LYS A 149 -25.84 -19.22 -27.78
C LYS A 149 -26.47 -19.99 -26.61
N LYS A 150 -25.87 -19.91 -25.41
CA LYS A 150 -26.37 -20.56 -24.19
C LYS A 150 -27.47 -19.75 -23.50
N ASP A 151 -27.56 -18.45 -23.81
CA ASP A 151 -28.52 -17.49 -23.24
C ASP A 151 -29.64 -17.14 -24.23
N ARG A 152 -29.69 -17.83 -25.38
CA ARG A 152 -30.75 -17.75 -26.40
C ARG A 152 -31.81 -18.81 -26.12
#